data_AF-A0A8D8LUE4-F1
#
_entry.id   AF-A0A8D8LUE4-F1
#
_cell.length_a   1.000
_cell.length_b   1.000
_cell.length_c   1.000
_cell.angle_alpha   90.00
_cell.angle_beta   90.00
_cell.angle_gamma   90.00
#
_symmetry.space_group_name_H-M   'P 1'
#
loop_
_entity.id
_entity.type
_entity.pdbx_description
1 polymer ?
#
loop_
_entity_poly.entity_id
_entity_poly.type
_entity_poly.pdbx_seq_one_letter_code
_entity_poly.pdbx_strand_id
1 'polypeptide(L)'
;MKMAYSNVKITIEIGHEASVRNKRTPEGFTHDWEVFVRGPDNADIYHFIDKVVFHLHETFPKPKRTIKEPPYVVKESGYAGFTLPIDIYLKNNSEPRKVKFTYDLNLQPAGPPIKNITKERYVFSNPNEDFRRKLIRGGGVGVLGSEGVGSVGSSSSSGDKDSPLPSSSSSSPLFFSLPPSL
;
A
#
# COMPACT_ATOMS: atom_id res chain seq x y z
N MET A 1 6.06 -27.45 -27.09
CA MET A 1 6.75 -26.28 -26.51
C MET A 1 5.90 -25.72 -25.37
N LYS A 2 6.20 -26.02 -24.10
CA LYS A 2 5.49 -25.38 -22.98
C LYS A 2 6.10 -23.99 -22.78
N MET A 3 5.33 -22.94 -23.06
CA MET A 3 5.64 -21.58 -22.62
C MET A 3 5.55 -21.56 -21.08
N ALA A 4 6.62 -21.96 -20.42
CA ALA A 4 6.68 -21.97 -18.97
C ALA A 4 6.88 -20.52 -18.50
N TYR A 5 5.78 -19.77 -18.38
CA TYR A 5 5.78 -18.56 -17.56
C TYR A 5 6.23 -18.97 -16.16
N SER A 6 7.49 -18.71 -15.85
CA SER A 6 8.09 -19.08 -14.57
C SER A 6 7.62 -18.14 -13.47
N ASN A 7 7.19 -16.92 -13.80
CA ASN A 7 6.75 -15.94 -12.81
C ASN A 7 5.35 -15.43 -13.12
N VAL A 8 4.62 -15.01 -12.09
CA VAL A 8 3.31 -14.35 -12.24
C VAL A 8 3.33 -13.04 -11.48
N LYS A 9 3.10 -11.94 -12.18
CA LYS A 9 3.01 -10.60 -11.59
C LYS A 9 1.54 -10.25 -11.35
N ILE A 10 1.20 -9.88 -10.12
CA ILE A 10 -0.08 -9.26 -9.79
C ILE A 10 0.11 -7.76 -9.55
N THR A 11 -0.99 -7.02 -9.70
CA THR A 11 -1.09 -5.63 -9.26
C THR A 11 -2.27 -5.53 -8.31
N ILE A 12 -2.10 -4.81 -7.21
CA ILE A 12 -3.13 -4.52 -6.21
C ILE A 12 -3.24 -3.00 -6.09
N GLU A 13 -4.45 -2.48 -6.01
CA GLU A 13 -4.69 -1.08 -5.65
C GLU A 13 -5.00 -1.00 -4.16
N ILE A 14 -4.19 -0.24 -3.44
CA ILE A 14 -4.42 0.14 -2.05
C ILE A 14 -4.73 1.62 -2.04
N GLY A 15 -5.86 2.00 -1.46
CA GLY A 15 -6.27 3.39 -1.43
C GLY A 15 -7.02 3.74 -0.17
N HIS A 16 -7.12 5.05 0.10
CA HIS A 16 -8.01 5.57 1.12
C HIS A 16 -8.76 6.80 0.63
N GLU A 17 -9.96 6.99 1.17
CA GLU A 17 -10.73 8.23 1.07
C GLU A 17 -10.87 8.80 2.49
N ALA A 18 -10.65 10.10 2.64
CA ALA A 18 -10.79 10.77 3.93
C ALA A 18 -11.56 12.08 3.78
N SER A 19 -12.36 12.39 4.79
CA SER A 19 -13.22 13.58 4.83
C SER A 19 -13.11 14.26 6.19
N VAL A 20 -12.98 15.58 6.17
CA VAL A 20 -12.97 16.41 7.39
C VAL A 20 -14.41 16.51 7.90
N ARG A 21 -14.61 16.27 9.20
CA ARG A 21 -15.92 16.39 9.85
C ARG A 21 -16.21 17.85 10.18
N ASN A 22 -17.47 18.25 10.01
CA ASN A 22 -17.94 19.57 10.45
C ASN A 22 -17.94 19.73 11.98
N LYS A 23 -18.14 18.63 12.71
CA LYS A 23 -18.12 18.58 14.18
C LYS A 23 -17.23 17.44 14.64
N ARG A 24 -16.36 17.74 15.62
CA ARG A 24 -15.54 16.74 16.28
C ARG A 24 -16.44 15.78 17.06
N THR A 25 -16.08 14.50 17.08
CA THR A 25 -16.77 13.52 17.93
C THR A 25 -16.46 13.79 19.41
N PRO A 26 -17.21 13.22 20.37
CA PRO A 26 -16.88 13.31 21.80
C PRO A 26 -15.46 12.82 22.13
N GLU A 27 -14.94 11.89 21.33
CA GLU A 27 -13.58 11.33 21.43
C GLU A 27 -12.52 12.25 20.79
N GLY A 28 -12.93 13.34 20.14
CA GLY A 28 -12.05 14.31 19.50
C GLY A 28 -11.70 13.99 18.05
N PHE A 29 -12.36 13.01 17.40
CA PHE A 29 -12.05 12.68 16.00
C PHE A 29 -12.44 13.80 15.04
N THR A 30 -11.54 14.13 14.13
CA THR A 30 -11.67 15.23 13.17
C THR A 30 -12.00 14.75 11.76
N HIS A 31 -11.71 13.48 11.45
CA HIS A 31 -11.88 12.90 10.13
C HIS A 31 -12.69 11.61 10.18
N ASP A 32 -13.45 11.36 9.11
CA ASP A 32 -13.92 10.04 8.74
C ASP A 32 -13.10 9.56 7.54
N TRP A 33 -12.58 8.35 7.63
CA TRP A 33 -11.76 7.77 6.57
C TRP A 33 -12.16 6.32 6.28
N GLU A 34 -11.93 5.91 5.05
CA GLU A 34 -12.02 4.52 4.64
C GLU A 34 -10.76 4.12 3.88
N VAL A 35 -10.25 2.94 4.18
CA VAL A 35 -9.13 2.33 3.46
C VAL A 35 -9.60 1.06 2.79
N PHE A 36 -9.12 0.81 1.58
CA PHE A 36 -9.54 -0.31 0.75
C PHE A 36 -8.37 -0.99 0.05
N VAL A 37 -8.56 -2.28 -0.23
CA VAL A 37 -7.71 -3.10 -1.09
C VAL A 37 -8.57 -3.68 -2.21
N ARG A 38 -8.17 -3.46 -3.46
CA ARG A 38 -8.91 -3.94 -4.64
C ARG A 38 -7.99 -4.30 -5.81
N GLY A 39 -8.54 -4.99 -6.81
CA GLY A 39 -7.83 -5.24 -8.07
C GLY A 39 -7.84 -4.01 -8.98
N PRO A 40 -6.83 -3.85 -9.86
CA PRO A 40 -6.87 -2.84 -10.91
C PRO A 40 -8.07 -3.09 -11.82
N ASP A 41 -8.70 -2.03 -12.33
CA ASP A 41 -9.83 -2.09 -13.26
C ASP A 41 -10.96 -3.04 -12.79
N ASN A 42 -11.18 -3.08 -11.47
CA ASN A 42 -12.16 -3.94 -10.81
C ASN A 42 -11.90 -5.46 -10.97
N ALA A 43 -10.64 -5.85 -11.15
CA ALA A 43 -10.24 -7.26 -11.23
C ALA A 43 -10.59 -8.05 -9.94
N ASP A 44 -11.04 -9.28 -10.16
CA ASP A 44 -11.52 -10.20 -9.12
C ASP A 44 -10.38 -10.84 -8.30
N ILE A 45 -9.72 -10.04 -7.47
CA ILE A 45 -8.59 -10.48 -6.64
C ILE A 45 -8.99 -11.52 -5.57
N TYR A 46 -10.28 -11.67 -5.28
CA TYR A 46 -10.79 -12.71 -4.37
C TYR A 46 -10.45 -14.14 -4.81
N HIS A 47 -10.09 -14.34 -6.09
CA HIS A 47 -9.68 -15.64 -6.61
C HIS A 47 -8.40 -16.18 -5.95
N PHE A 48 -7.44 -15.30 -5.64
CA PHE A 48 -6.17 -15.68 -5.03
C PHE A 48 -6.02 -15.18 -3.59
N ILE A 49 -6.90 -14.29 -3.12
CA ILE A 49 -6.90 -13.79 -1.74
C ILE A 49 -7.82 -14.64 -0.86
N ASP A 50 -7.31 -15.06 0.30
CA ASP A 50 -8.05 -15.73 1.37
C ASP A 50 -8.66 -14.72 2.34
N LYS A 51 -7.87 -13.74 2.76
CA LYS A 51 -8.30 -12.64 3.63
C LYS A 51 -7.29 -11.50 3.60
N VAL A 52 -7.76 -10.31 3.89
CA VAL A 52 -6.94 -9.11 4.11
C VAL A 52 -6.99 -8.74 5.58
N VAL A 53 -5.83 -8.45 6.16
CA VAL A 53 -5.70 -8.00 7.54
C VAL A 53 -5.10 -6.61 7.56
N PHE A 54 -5.86 -5.63 8.05
CA PHE A 54 -5.43 -4.26 8.28
C PHE A 54 -4.98 -4.14 9.73
N HIS A 55 -3.76 -3.64 9.95
CA HIS A 55 -3.21 -3.42 11.29
C HIS A 55 -3.31 -1.94 11.63
N LEU A 56 -4.46 -1.51 12.15
CA LEU A 56 -4.68 -0.15 12.60
C LEU A 56 -3.75 0.21 13.76
N HIS A 57 -3.60 1.50 14.03
CA HIS A 57 -2.85 1.99 15.19
C HIS A 57 -3.43 1.45 16.51
N GLU A 58 -2.59 1.24 17.52
CA GLU A 58 -2.97 0.59 18.80
C GLU A 58 -4.05 1.35 19.60
N THR A 59 -4.23 2.63 19.28
CA THR A 59 -5.30 3.48 19.85
C THR A 59 -6.70 3.04 19.41
N PHE A 60 -6.83 2.28 18.33
CA PHE A 60 -8.12 1.79 17.86
C PHE A 60 -8.55 0.53 18.62
N PRO A 61 -9.83 0.41 19.00
CA PRO A 61 -10.33 -0.84 19.55
C PRO A 61 -10.23 -1.93 18.49
N LYS A 62 -9.67 -3.09 18.88
CA LYS A 62 -9.40 -4.22 17.98
C LYS A 62 -8.61 -3.76 16.75
N PRO A 63 -7.34 -3.33 16.90
CA PRO A 63 -6.57 -2.69 15.84
C PRO A 63 -6.35 -3.63 14.64
N LYS A 64 -6.36 -4.94 14.86
CA LYS A 64 -6.27 -5.95 13.82
C LYS A 64 -7.65 -6.24 13.20
N ARG A 65 -7.94 -5.67 12.04
CA ARG A 65 -9.18 -5.89 11.28
C ARG A 65 -8.97 -6.93 10.21
N THR A 66 -9.76 -8.02 10.23
CA THR A 66 -9.65 -9.11 9.25
C THR A 66 -10.90 -9.17 8.40
N ILE A 67 -10.74 -9.01 7.07
CA ILE A 67 -11.82 -9.07 6.09
C ILE A 67 -11.56 -10.27 5.17
N LYS A 68 -12.49 -11.22 5.12
CA LYS A 68 -12.33 -12.48 4.36
C LYS A 68 -12.93 -12.42 2.95
N GLU A 69 -13.87 -11.52 2.73
CA GLU A 69 -14.61 -11.41 1.46
C GLU A 69 -14.64 -9.96 0.98
N PRO A 70 -14.64 -9.72 -0.35
CA PRO A 70 -14.75 -8.37 -0.88
C PRO A 70 -16.12 -7.76 -0.53
N PRO A 71 -16.22 -6.43 -0.35
CA PRO A 71 -15.15 -5.44 -0.50
C PRO A 71 -14.19 -5.42 0.72
N TYR A 72 -12.88 -5.46 0.46
CA TYR A 72 -11.86 -5.41 1.52
C TYR A 72 -11.66 -3.97 1.99
N VAL A 73 -12.59 -3.48 2.82
CA VAL A 73 -12.67 -2.08 3.26
C VAL A 73 -12.74 -2.01 4.78
N VAL A 74 -12.06 -1.01 5.35
CA VAL A 74 -12.22 -0.61 6.75
C VAL A 74 -12.61 0.86 6.77
N LYS A 75 -13.68 1.18 7.50
CA LYS A 75 -14.13 2.56 7.75
C LYS A 75 -13.96 2.87 9.23
N GLU A 76 -13.43 4.05 9.52
CA GLU A 76 -13.15 4.50 10.88
C GLU A 76 -13.13 6.03 10.96
N SER A 77 -13.14 6.53 12.19
CA SER A 77 -12.91 7.95 12.47
C SER A 77 -11.58 8.14 13.18
N GLY A 78 -10.86 9.21 12.86
CA GLY A 78 -9.54 9.49 13.43
C GLY A 78 -9.19 10.96 13.46
N TYR A 79 -8.09 11.30 14.13
CA TYR A 79 -7.59 12.66 14.20
C TYR A 79 -6.24 12.87 13.49
N ALA A 80 -5.53 11.78 13.20
CA ALA A 80 -4.21 11.80 12.57
C ALA A 80 -4.05 10.63 11.59
N GLY A 81 -3.22 10.85 10.57
CA GLY A 81 -2.75 9.81 9.68
C GLY A 81 -1.69 8.92 10.34
N PHE A 82 -1.45 7.75 9.77
CA PHE A 82 -0.48 6.78 10.28
C PHE A 82 -0.06 5.78 9.20
N THR A 83 1.08 5.13 9.43
CA THR A 83 1.54 4.00 8.62
C THR A 83 0.71 2.75 8.94
N LEU A 84 0.02 2.21 7.94
CA LEU A 84 -0.89 1.09 8.03
C LEU A 84 -0.28 -0.17 7.38
N PRO A 85 0.20 -1.14 8.17
CA PRO A 85 0.56 -2.45 7.65
C PRO A 85 -0.69 -3.22 7.18
N ILE A 86 -0.59 -3.85 6.02
CA ILE A 86 -1.66 -4.64 5.40
C ILE A 86 -1.09 -6.02 5.03
N ASP A 87 -1.60 -7.07 5.65
CA ASP A 87 -1.27 -8.45 5.31
C ASP A 87 -2.36 -9.03 4.39
N ILE A 88 -1.99 -9.41 3.17
CA ILE A 88 -2.86 -10.15 2.24
C ILE A 88 -2.52 -11.64 2.34
N TYR A 89 -3.43 -12.44 2.90
CA TYR A 89 -3.30 -13.89 2.93
C TYR A 89 -3.78 -14.47 1.61
N LEU A 90 -3.03 -15.46 1.11
CA LEU A 90 -3.24 -16.04 -0.21
C LEU A 90 -3.93 -17.39 -0.07
N LYS A 91 -4.78 -17.74 -1.03
CA LYS A 91 -5.35 -19.09 -1.23
C LYS A 91 -4.31 -20.05 -1.81
N ASN A 92 -3.13 -20.06 -1.19
CA ASN A 92 -1.96 -20.85 -1.54
C ASN A 92 -1.60 -21.79 -0.38
N ASN A 93 -1.35 -23.06 -0.70
CA ASN A 93 -0.92 -24.06 0.28
C ASN A 93 0.61 -24.09 0.46
N SER A 94 1.34 -23.39 -0.41
CA SER A 94 2.80 -23.26 -0.39
C SER A 94 3.23 -21.86 0.09
N GLU A 95 4.51 -21.69 0.38
CA GLU A 95 5.07 -20.36 0.62
C GLU A 95 5.22 -19.57 -0.69
N PRO A 96 5.01 -18.23 -0.69
CA PRO A 96 4.51 -17.43 0.43
C PRO A 96 3.00 -17.63 0.66
N ARG A 97 2.59 -17.75 1.94
CA ARG A 97 1.17 -17.81 2.35
C ARG A 97 0.52 -16.43 2.52
N LYS A 98 1.34 -15.38 2.61
CA LYS A 98 0.89 -13.99 2.68
C LYS A 98 1.89 -13.03 2.07
N VAL A 99 1.40 -11.89 1.62
CA VAL A 99 2.18 -10.73 1.18
C VAL A 99 1.91 -9.59 2.14
N LYS A 100 2.93 -8.79 2.45
CA LYS A 100 2.80 -7.62 3.32
C LYS A 100 3.00 -6.35 2.50
N PHE A 101 2.11 -5.39 2.70
CA PHE A 101 2.21 -4.04 2.19
C PHE A 101 2.22 -3.05 3.35
N THR A 102 2.89 -1.93 3.15
CA THR A 102 2.91 -0.82 4.11
C THR A 102 2.30 0.38 3.40
N TYR A 103 1.18 0.87 3.90
CA TYR A 103 0.43 1.95 3.29
C TYR A 103 0.46 3.20 4.17
N ASP A 104 0.69 4.37 3.59
CA ASP A 104 0.63 5.63 4.33
C ASP A 104 -0.78 6.21 4.26
N LEU A 105 -1.51 6.14 5.37
CA LEU A 105 -2.84 6.74 5.50
C LEU A 105 -2.65 8.16 6.00
N ASN A 106 -2.62 9.13 5.09
CA ASN A 106 -2.55 10.54 5.43
C ASN A 106 -3.96 11.17 5.52
N LEU A 107 -4.07 12.26 6.28
CA LEU A 107 -5.32 13.01 6.43
C LEU A 107 -5.03 14.46 6.04
N GLN A 108 -5.94 15.09 5.31
CA GLN A 108 -5.83 16.50 4.95
C GLN A 108 -5.99 17.41 6.19
N PRO A 109 -5.31 18.56 6.25
CA PRO A 109 -5.53 19.50 7.36
C PRO A 109 -6.91 20.17 7.31
N ALA A 110 -7.39 20.47 6.11
CA ALA A 110 -8.70 21.07 5.83
C ALA A 110 -9.03 20.87 4.34
N GLY A 111 -10.27 21.16 3.95
CA GLY A 111 -10.70 21.19 2.53
C GLY A 111 -11.55 19.99 2.11
N PRO A 112 -11.76 19.82 0.78
CA PRO A 112 -12.65 18.78 0.23
C PRO A 112 -12.09 17.38 0.48
N PRO A 113 -12.92 16.33 0.49
CA PRO A 113 -12.47 14.96 0.70
C PRO A 113 -11.32 14.55 -0.24
N ILE A 114 -10.27 13.92 0.31
CA ILE A 114 -9.16 13.38 -0.48
C ILE A 114 -9.43 11.93 -0.85
N LYS A 115 -8.81 11.51 -1.96
CA LYS A 115 -8.75 10.13 -2.41
C LYS A 115 -7.35 9.84 -2.92
N ASN A 116 -6.66 8.92 -2.26
CA ASN A 116 -5.30 8.51 -2.63
C ASN A 116 -5.30 7.03 -3.00
N ILE A 117 -4.65 6.67 -4.11
CA ILE A 117 -4.56 5.28 -4.59
C ILE A 117 -3.13 5.00 -5.02
N THR A 118 -2.56 3.92 -4.50
CA THR A 118 -1.24 3.40 -4.85
C THR A 118 -1.39 2.03 -5.52
N LYS A 119 -0.66 1.82 -6.62
CA LYS A 119 -0.60 0.55 -7.34
C LYS A 119 0.61 -0.25 -6.86
N GLU A 120 0.36 -1.26 -6.04
CA GLU A 120 1.36 -2.18 -5.54
C GLU A 120 1.53 -3.37 -6.48
N ARG A 121 2.77 -3.72 -6.81
CA ARG A 121 3.07 -4.86 -7.69
C ARG A 121 3.79 -5.94 -6.90
N TYR A 122 3.36 -7.18 -7.09
CA TYR A 122 4.02 -8.34 -6.48
C TYR A 122 4.25 -9.43 -7.51
N VAL A 123 5.45 -10.00 -7.52
CA VAL A 123 5.83 -11.08 -8.44
C VAL A 123 5.97 -12.37 -7.65
N PHE A 124 5.16 -13.36 -8.01
CA PHE A 124 5.29 -14.72 -7.54
C PHE A 124 6.27 -15.47 -8.44
N SER A 125 7.35 -15.98 -7.84
CA SER A 125 8.32 -16.81 -8.52
C SER A 125 7.90 -18.28 -8.47
N ASN A 126 7.75 -18.89 -9.64
CA ASN A 126 7.34 -20.28 -9.85
C ASN A 126 6.14 -20.73 -8.99
N PRO A 127 4.99 -20.02 -9.04
CA PRO A 127 3.80 -20.46 -8.32
C PRO A 127 3.33 -21.82 -8.82
N ASN A 128 2.81 -22.66 -7.91
CA ASN A 128 2.21 -23.94 -8.30
C ASN A 128 1.07 -23.72 -9.31
N GLU A 129 0.73 -24.76 -10.08
CA GLU A 129 -0.20 -24.62 -11.20
C GLU A 129 -1.59 -24.11 -10.77
N ASP A 130 -2.11 -24.59 -9.64
CA ASP A 130 -3.41 -24.19 -9.13
C ASP A 130 -3.43 -22.73 -8.65
N PHE A 131 -2.39 -22.30 -7.94
CA PHE A 131 -2.25 -20.92 -7.47
C PHE A 131 -1.98 -19.99 -8.64
N ARG A 132 -1.16 -20.39 -9.61
CA ARG A 132 -0.98 -19.68 -10.88
C ARG A 132 -2.32 -19.46 -11.57
N ARG A 133 -3.17 -20.48 -11.70
CA ARG A 133 -4.50 -20.35 -12.29
C ARG A 133 -5.35 -19.31 -11.55
N LYS A 134 -5.32 -19.30 -10.21
CA LYS A 134 -6.01 -18.29 -9.39
C LYS A 134 -5.46 -16.88 -9.60
N LEU A 135 -4.14 -16.72 -9.68
CA LEU A 135 -3.49 -15.43 -9.92
C LEU A 135 -3.88 -14.86 -11.28
N ILE A 136 -3.76 -15.65 -12.34
CA ILE A 136 -4.14 -15.23 -13.70
C ILE A 136 -5.63 -14.87 -13.75
N ARG A 137 -6.50 -15.67 -13.13
CA ARG A 137 -7.95 -15.39 -13.06
C ARG A 137 -8.26 -14.09 -12.32
N GLY A 138 -7.46 -13.71 -11.33
CA GLY A 138 -7.56 -12.44 -10.62
C GLY A 138 -6.82 -11.26 -11.27
N GLY A 139 -6.47 -11.35 -12.56
CA GLY A 139 -5.79 -10.27 -13.30
C GLY A 139 -4.26 -10.31 -13.26
N GLY A 140 -3.67 -11.41 -12.80
CA GLY A 140 -2.23 -11.63 -12.85
C GLY A 140 -1.73 -11.83 -14.28
N VAL A 141 -0.51 -11.37 -14.56
CA VAL A 141 0.16 -11.50 -15.85
C VAL A 141 1.35 -12.45 -15.72
N GLY A 142 1.40 -13.48 -16.55
CA GLY A 142 2.55 -14.37 -16.64
C GLY A 142 3.77 -13.62 -17.20
N VAL A 143 4.91 -13.76 -16.56
CA VAL A 143 6.19 -13.17 -16.97
C VAL A 143 7.14 -14.32 -17.31
N LEU A 144 7.77 -14.25 -18.49
CA LEU A 144 8.85 -15.15 -18.86
C LEU A 144 10.06 -14.83 -18.00
N GLY A 145 10.61 -15.80 -17.28
CA GLY A 145 11.86 -15.60 -16.56
C GLY A 145 12.98 -15.39 -17.57
N SER A 146 13.63 -14.23 -17.54
CA SER A 146 14.97 -14.15 -18.10
C SER A 146 15.91 -14.80 -17.08
N GLU A 147 16.75 -15.71 -17.55
CA GLU A 147 18.00 -16.02 -16.85
C GLU A 147 18.83 -14.73 -16.67
N GLY A 148 19.63 -14.68 -15.62
CA GLY A 148 20.01 -13.44 -14.94
C GLY A 148 20.80 -12.39 -15.74
N VAL A 149 20.57 -11.13 -15.37
CA VAL A 149 21.54 -10.02 -15.34
C VAL A 149 21.18 -9.28 -14.05
N GLY A 150 21.99 -9.32 -13.00
CA GLY A 150 23.29 -8.66 -12.98
C GLY A 150 23.04 -7.19 -12.65
N SER A 151 23.50 -6.77 -11.47
CA SER A 151 23.46 -5.37 -11.01
C SER A 151 23.85 -4.41 -12.13
N VAL A 152 22.92 -3.60 -12.63
CA VAL A 152 23.23 -2.45 -13.50
C VAL A 152 23.48 -1.24 -12.61
N GLY A 153 24.68 -1.20 -12.04
CA GLY A 153 25.35 0.03 -11.67
C GLY A 153 26.51 0.22 -12.64
N SER A 154 26.25 0.89 -13.75
CA SER A 154 27.25 1.23 -14.77
C SER A 154 28.25 2.25 -14.24
N SER A 155 29.54 1.88 -14.31
CA SER A 155 30.69 2.75 -14.11
C SER A 155 31.22 3.28 -15.45
N SER A 156 31.53 4.59 -15.50
CA SER A 156 32.58 5.30 -16.27
C SER A 156 32.04 6.66 -16.75
N SER A 157 32.72 7.82 -16.78
CA SER A 157 33.97 8.36 -16.22
C SER A 157 34.10 9.79 -16.80
N SER A 158 34.58 10.73 -15.99
CA SER A 158 35.38 11.96 -16.33
C SER A 158 34.80 13.08 -17.23
N GLY A 159 34.88 14.33 -16.71
CA GLY A 159 34.76 15.58 -17.49
C GLY A 159 34.51 16.84 -16.62
N ASP A 160 35.56 17.65 -16.44
CA ASP A 160 35.80 18.83 -15.59
C ASP A 160 34.93 20.12 -15.68
N LYS A 161 35.01 20.92 -14.57
CA LYS A 161 34.84 22.40 -14.36
C LYS A 161 33.41 22.97 -14.49
N ASP A 162 32.90 23.89 -13.67
CA ASP A 162 33.48 25.06 -12.98
C ASP A 162 32.69 25.48 -11.70
N SER A 163 33.30 26.36 -10.91
CA SER A 163 32.98 26.98 -9.59
C SER A 163 31.66 27.81 -9.49
N PRO A 164 31.38 28.60 -8.42
CA PRO A 164 31.15 28.32 -6.99
C PRO A 164 29.73 28.73 -6.48
N LEU A 165 29.41 28.33 -5.24
CA LEU A 165 28.14 28.53 -4.49
C LEU A 165 27.83 29.99 -4.08
N PRO A 166 26.53 30.32 -3.91
CA PRO A 166 26.10 31.13 -2.77
C PRO A 166 24.90 30.56 -1.97
N SER A 167 25.09 30.60 -0.64
CA SER A 167 24.20 30.96 0.47
C SER A 167 22.74 30.43 0.64
N SER A 168 22.42 30.27 1.93
CA SER A 168 21.09 30.20 2.59
C SER A 168 20.41 28.82 2.56
N SER A 169 19.72 28.33 3.59
CA SER A 169 19.35 28.84 4.91
C SER A 169 19.02 27.64 5.80
N SER A 170 19.38 27.71 7.08
CA SER A 170 19.03 26.74 8.10
C SER A 170 17.52 26.72 8.32
N SER A 171 16.85 25.68 7.82
CA SER A 171 15.46 25.39 8.19
C SER A 171 15.47 24.59 9.50
N SER A 172 15.35 25.29 10.62
CA SER A 172 15.03 24.69 11.91
C SER A 172 13.58 24.16 11.90
N PRO A 173 13.30 23.06 12.61
CA PRO A 173 12.00 22.40 12.57
C PRO A 173 10.90 23.22 13.24
N LEU A 174 9.71 23.22 12.65
CA LEU A 174 8.51 23.84 13.19
C LEU A 174 8.14 23.17 14.52
N PHE A 175 8.13 23.96 15.60
CA PHE A 175 7.60 23.57 16.89
C PHE A 175 6.11 23.21 16.77
N PHE A 176 5.76 22.01 17.22
CA PHE A 176 4.37 21.62 17.47
C PHE A 176 3.82 22.48 18.62
N SER A 177 2.98 23.46 18.28
CA SER A 177 2.18 24.18 19.28
C SER A 177 1.03 23.27 19.72
N LEU A 178 1.04 22.89 21.00
CA LEU A 178 -0.09 22.29 21.70
C LEU A 178 -1.27 23.28 21.75
N PRO A 179 -2.53 22.84 21.55
CA PRO A 179 -3.68 23.68 21.82
C PRO A 179 -3.86 23.90 23.34
N PRO A 180 -4.38 25.07 23.76
CA PRO A 180 -4.64 25.35 25.16
C PRO A 180 -5.80 24.49 25.68
N SER A 181 -5.62 23.91 26.86
CA SER A 181 -6.67 23.28 27.65
C SER A 181 -7.70 24.32 28.09
N LEU A 182 -8.99 23.97 27.94
CA LEU A 182 -10.12 24.64 28.58
C LEU A 182 -10.06 24.46 30.10
#